data_AF-A0A7K8Z6Z0-F1
#
_entry.id   AF-A0A7K8Z6Z0-F1
#
_cell.length_a   1.000
_cell.length_b   1.000
_cell.length_c   1.000
_cell.angle_alpha   90.00
_cell.angle_beta   90.00
_cell.angle_gamma   90.00
#
_symmetry.space_group_name_H-M   'P 1'
#
loop_
_entity.id
_entity.type
_entity.pdbx_description
1 polymer ?
#
loop_
_entity_poly.entity_id
_entity_poly.type
_entity_poly.pdbx_seq_one_letter_code
_entity_poly.pdbx_strand_id
1 'polypeptide(L)'
;SPQLPDAQDLILPSMILGQLGNDPQKPTICFYGHVDLQPAKKEDGWNTDPYALTEINRNLYECGATDNKRPVLTWINRVETFRVIKLVVNFRFVIEGMEELGPLQLEKLLEEENQCFFCHVNYIVISDNLWLSNKKPALTYGSQGNACFFEEVK
;
A
#
# COMPACT_ATOMS: atom_id res chain seq x y z
N SER A 1 6.35 16.42 19.55
CA SER A 1 5.34 15.89 18.60
C SER A 1 4.03 16.56 18.89
N PRO A 2 3.35 17.18 17.90
CA PRO A 2 2.02 17.74 18.15
C PRO A 2 1.10 16.57 18.49
N GLN A 3 0.59 16.56 19.72
CA GLN A 3 -0.46 15.64 20.14
C GLN A 3 -1.74 16.13 19.49
N LEU A 4 -2.42 15.24 18.76
CA LEU A 4 -3.75 15.50 18.22
C LEU A 4 -4.68 15.90 19.39
N PRO A 5 -5.46 16.99 19.26
CA PRO A 5 -6.46 17.32 20.25
C PRO A 5 -7.55 16.25 20.21
N ASP A 6 -7.93 15.74 21.38
CA ASP A 6 -8.73 14.53 21.63
C ASP A 6 -8.01 13.21 21.36
N ALA A 7 -7.13 12.84 22.30
CA ALA A 7 -6.74 11.45 22.55
C ALA A 7 -7.94 10.64 23.09
N GLN A 8 -8.97 10.48 22.27
CA GLN A 8 -9.74 9.24 22.31
C GLN A 8 -8.79 8.13 21.85
N ASP A 9 -8.87 6.95 22.48
CA ASP A 9 -8.11 5.77 22.08
C ASP A 9 -8.44 5.43 20.61
N LEU A 10 -7.72 6.05 19.69
CA LEU A 10 -7.89 5.83 18.26
C LEU A 10 -7.48 4.39 18.01
N ILE A 11 -8.48 3.55 17.73
CA ILE A 11 -8.25 2.18 17.28
C ILE A 11 -7.59 2.30 15.91
N LEU A 12 -6.26 2.18 15.90
CA LEU A 12 -5.52 2.20 14.66
C LEU A 12 -5.79 0.90 13.89
N PRO A 13 -5.93 0.96 12.56
CA PRO A 13 -6.17 -0.24 11.77
C PRO A 13 -4.96 -1.17 11.88
N SER A 14 -5.22 -2.47 11.99
CA SER A 14 -4.16 -3.48 12.07
C SER A 14 -3.41 -3.59 10.74
N MET A 15 -2.09 -3.77 10.81
CA MET A 15 -1.31 -4.19 9.66
C MET A 15 -1.48 -5.68 9.37
N ILE A 16 -1.51 -6.01 8.09
CA ILE A 16 -1.64 -7.38 7.61
C ILE A 16 -0.27 -7.87 7.15
N LEU A 17 0.24 -8.89 7.83
CA LEU A 17 1.41 -9.63 7.44
C LEU A 17 1.01 -10.95 6.78
N GLY A 18 1.34 -11.10 5.50
CA GLY A 18 1.09 -12.32 4.73
C GLY A 18 2.38 -13.05 4.39
N GLN A 19 2.34 -14.38 4.40
CA GLN A 19 3.46 -15.21 3.97
C GLN A 19 2.99 -16.32 3.03
N LEU A 20 3.74 -16.54 1.94
CA LEU A 20 3.56 -17.68 1.06
C LEU A 20 4.92 -18.27 0.68
N GLY A 21 5.15 -19.54 1.03
CA GLY A 21 6.45 -20.19 0.87
C GLY A 21 7.42 -19.88 2.02
N ASN A 22 8.30 -20.83 2.28
CA ASN A 22 9.34 -20.73 3.31
C ASN A 22 10.57 -21.58 2.97
N ASP A 23 10.90 -21.67 1.68
CA ASP A 23 12.04 -22.47 1.22
C ASP A 23 13.32 -21.64 1.37
N PRO A 24 14.27 -22.02 2.25
CA PRO A 24 15.49 -21.25 2.49
C PRO A 24 16.43 -21.21 1.28
N GLN A 25 16.21 -22.07 0.27
CA GLN A 25 17.01 -22.07 -0.96
C GLN A 25 16.48 -21.07 -2.01
N LYS A 26 15.30 -20.49 -1.77
CA LYS A 26 14.65 -19.55 -2.70
C LYS A 26 14.75 -18.12 -2.17
N PRO A 27 14.93 -17.12 -3.05
CA PRO A 27 14.89 -15.73 -2.62
C PRO A 27 13.48 -15.36 -2.18
N THR A 28 13.38 -14.40 -1.26
CA THR A 28 12.11 -13.88 -0.73
C THR A 28 11.86 -12.47 -1.24
N ILE A 29 10.68 -12.26 -1.81
CA ILE A 29 10.20 -10.95 -2.25
C ILE A 29 9.11 -10.48 -1.29
N CYS A 30 9.27 -9.28 -0.75
CA CYS A 30 8.25 -8.60 0.04
C CYS A 30 7.50 -7.59 -0.81
N PHE A 31 6.19 -7.72 -0.89
CA PHE A 31 5.31 -6.72 -1.48
C PHE A 31 4.74 -5.84 -0.40
N TYR A 32 4.85 -4.54 -0.58
CA TYR A 32 4.22 -3.55 0.28
C TYR A 32 3.14 -2.78 -0.50
N GLY A 33 2.05 -2.44 0.19
CA GLY A 33 1.00 -1.55 -0.28
C GLY A 33 0.04 -1.19 0.85
N HIS A 34 -0.95 -0.36 0.55
CA HIS A 34 -1.90 0.12 1.55
C HIS A 34 -3.36 0.05 1.04
N VAL A 35 -4.32 0.13 1.97
CA VAL A 35 -5.76 0.01 1.65
C VAL A 35 -6.63 1.10 2.27
N ASP A 36 -6.05 1.98 3.08
CA ASP A 36 -6.67 3.25 3.44
C ASP A 36 -6.79 4.16 2.22
N LEU A 37 -7.71 5.12 2.33
CA LEU A 37 -8.10 5.97 1.23
C LEU A 37 -8.17 7.42 1.69
N GLN A 38 -7.78 8.33 0.81
CA GLN A 38 -8.22 9.72 0.92
C GLN A 38 -9.75 9.83 0.96
N PRO A 39 -10.32 10.79 1.73
CA PRO A 39 -11.75 11.08 1.69
C PRO A 39 -12.19 11.52 0.28
N ALA A 40 -13.36 11.03 -0.17
CA ALA A 40 -13.94 11.41 -1.44
C ALA A 40 -15.45 11.52 -1.33
N LYS A 41 -16.03 12.60 -1.87
CA LYS A 41 -17.47 12.82 -1.92
C LYS A 41 -17.94 13.15 -3.32
N LYS A 42 -19.23 12.87 -3.59
CA LYS A 42 -19.84 13.21 -4.87
C LYS A 42 -19.75 14.72 -5.15
N GLU A 43 -19.93 15.52 -4.11
CA GLU A 43 -19.90 16.98 -4.16
C GLU A 43 -18.52 17.55 -4.52
N ASP A 44 -17.44 16.77 -4.40
CA ASP A 44 -16.08 17.17 -4.77
C ASP A 44 -15.88 17.18 -6.32
N GLY A 45 -16.90 16.81 -7.09
CA GLY A 45 -16.88 16.82 -8.56
C GLY A 45 -16.82 15.43 -9.21
N TRP A 46 -17.13 14.36 -8.47
CA TRP A 46 -17.12 13.01 -9.00
C TRP A 46 -18.30 12.76 -9.96
N ASN A 47 -18.01 12.24 -11.17
CA ASN A 47 -19.04 11.85 -12.13
C ASN A 47 -19.76 10.55 -11.76
N THR A 48 -19.11 9.67 -10.99
CA THR A 48 -19.66 8.41 -10.44
C THR A 48 -19.75 8.48 -8.92
N ASP A 49 -20.33 7.48 -8.26
CA ASP A 49 -20.15 7.35 -6.81
C ASP A 49 -18.68 6.99 -6.53
N PRO A 50 -17.95 7.73 -5.66
CA PRO A 50 -16.55 7.45 -5.37
C PRO A 50 -16.32 6.08 -4.72
N TYR A 51 -17.30 5.52 -4.01
CA TYR A 51 -17.13 4.24 -3.30
C TYR A 51 -17.79 3.05 -4.02
N ALA A 52 -18.39 3.27 -5.19
CA ALA A 52 -18.93 2.22 -6.03
C ALA A 52 -18.14 2.09 -7.33
N LEU A 53 -17.53 0.92 -7.54
CA LEU A 53 -16.81 0.61 -8.78
C LEU A 53 -17.70 0.78 -10.00
N THR A 54 -17.35 1.76 -10.84
CA THR A 54 -18.03 2.01 -12.12
C THR A 54 -17.07 1.90 -13.28
N GLU A 55 -17.40 1.09 -14.29
CA GLU A 55 -16.64 1.03 -15.55
C GLU A 55 -17.22 1.99 -16.59
N ILE A 56 -16.38 2.85 -17.18
CA ILE A 56 -16.76 3.73 -18.29
C ILE A 56 -15.63 3.69 -19.33
N ASN A 57 -15.96 3.32 -20.58
CA ASN A 57 -14.98 3.24 -21.67
C ASN A 57 -13.72 2.43 -21.32
N ARG A 58 -13.89 1.30 -20.62
CA ARG A 58 -12.81 0.41 -20.11
C ARG A 58 -11.92 1.00 -19.01
N ASN A 59 -12.23 2.21 -18.55
CA ASN A 59 -11.61 2.77 -17.36
C ASN A 59 -12.47 2.46 -16.15
N LEU A 60 -11.83 2.14 -15.04
CA LEU A 60 -12.48 1.70 -13.82
C LEU A 60 -12.37 2.80 -12.75
N TYR A 61 -13.50 3.42 -12.41
CA TYR A 61 -13.62 4.57 -11.51
C TYR A 61 -14.07 4.13 -10.13
N GLU A 62 -13.23 4.37 -9.13
CA GLU A 62 -13.51 4.28 -7.69
C GLU A 62 -12.39 5.02 -6.94
N CYS A 63 -12.67 5.51 -5.74
CA CYS A 63 -11.68 6.03 -4.82
C CYS A 63 -10.73 4.90 -4.41
N GLY A 64 -9.43 5.15 -4.63
CA GLY A 64 -8.35 4.19 -4.48
C GLY A 64 -8.25 3.08 -5.53
N ALA A 65 -8.92 3.26 -6.67
CA ALA A 65 -8.73 2.44 -7.87
C ALA A 65 -7.25 2.22 -8.20
N THR A 66 -6.45 3.29 -8.17
CA THR A 66 -5.03 3.25 -8.51
C THR A 66 -4.11 3.37 -7.29
N ASP A 67 -4.66 3.79 -6.15
CA ASP A 67 -3.95 4.27 -4.98
C ASP A 67 -4.67 3.78 -3.70
N ASN A 68 -4.36 2.61 -3.17
CA ASN A 68 -3.47 1.57 -3.70
C ASN A 68 -4.17 0.20 -3.83
N LYS A 69 -5.51 0.18 -3.77
CA LYS A 69 -6.30 -1.05 -3.64
C LYS A 69 -6.10 -2.05 -4.78
N ARG A 70 -6.11 -1.60 -6.04
CA ARG A 70 -5.96 -2.54 -7.17
C ARG A 70 -4.54 -3.04 -7.36
N PRO A 71 -3.49 -2.22 -7.22
CA PRO A 71 -2.13 -2.75 -7.14
C PRO A 71 -2.00 -3.87 -6.09
N VAL A 72 -2.50 -3.67 -4.86
CA VAL A 72 -2.53 -4.72 -3.82
C VAL A 72 -3.28 -5.96 -4.28
N LEU A 73 -4.52 -5.80 -4.79
CA LEU A 73 -5.33 -6.91 -5.29
C LEU A 73 -4.65 -7.66 -6.44
N THR A 74 -3.87 -6.99 -7.28
CA THR A 74 -3.15 -7.61 -8.38
C THR A 74 -2.15 -8.63 -7.86
N TRP A 75 -1.39 -8.31 -6.81
CA TRP A 75 -0.47 -9.24 -6.18
C TRP A 75 -1.19 -10.45 -5.57
N ILE A 76 -2.28 -10.21 -4.84
CA ILE A 76 -3.10 -11.25 -4.22
C ILE A 76 -3.69 -12.18 -5.28
N ASN A 77 -4.31 -11.64 -6.32
CA ASN A 77 -4.91 -12.42 -7.40
C ASN A 77 -3.87 -13.26 -8.16
N ARG A 78 -2.61 -12.81 -8.18
CA ARG A 78 -1.53 -13.54 -8.83
C ARG A 78 -1.03 -14.73 -8.01
N VAL A 79 -1.30 -14.78 -6.70
CA VAL A 79 -0.93 -15.90 -5.82
C VAL A 79 -1.38 -17.25 -6.37
N GLU A 80 -2.64 -17.37 -6.80
CA GLU A 80 -3.15 -18.63 -7.36
C GLU A 80 -2.42 -19.02 -8.65
N THR A 81 -2.09 -18.04 -9.50
CA THR A 81 -1.25 -18.29 -10.69
C THR A 81 0.14 -18.79 -10.29
N PHE A 82 0.74 -18.20 -9.25
CA PHE A 82 2.07 -18.59 -8.78
C PHE A 82 2.11 -20.01 -8.22
N ARG A 83 1.04 -20.48 -7.58
CA ARG A 83 0.92 -21.85 -7.09
C ARG A 83 0.91 -22.87 -8.24
N VAL A 84 0.23 -22.57 -9.33
CA VAL A 84 0.15 -23.44 -10.53
C VAL A 84 1.50 -23.59 -11.22
N ILE A 85 2.28 -22.50 -11.35
CA ILE A 85 3.56 -22.51 -12.08
C ILE A 85 4.77 -22.99 -11.26
N LYS A 86 4.55 -23.47 -10.01
CA LYS A 86 5.59 -23.78 -9.01
C LYS A 86 6.50 -22.59 -8.69
N LEU A 87 6.17 -21.89 -7.60
CA LEU A 87 6.95 -20.80 -7.01
C LEU A 87 8.46 -21.05 -7.01
N VAL A 88 9.18 -20.17 -7.69
CA VAL A 88 10.65 -20.09 -7.66
C VAL A 88 11.18 -19.13 -6.59
N VAL A 89 10.27 -18.44 -5.88
CA VAL A 89 10.56 -17.47 -4.82
C VAL A 89 9.61 -17.67 -3.63
N ASN A 90 9.99 -17.19 -2.45
CA ASN A 90 9.08 -16.98 -1.33
C ASN A 90 8.45 -15.60 -1.44
N PHE A 91 7.24 -15.45 -0.92
CA PHE A 91 6.55 -14.17 -0.83
C PHE A 91 6.27 -13.77 0.60
N ARG A 92 6.40 -12.46 0.83
CA ARG A 92 5.93 -11.73 2.01
C ARG A 92 5.02 -10.61 1.53
N PHE A 93 4.01 -10.29 2.31
CA PHE A 93 3.08 -9.20 2.05
C PHE A 93 2.98 -8.34 3.30
N VAL A 94 3.12 -7.03 3.14
CA VAL A 94 2.80 -6.02 4.15
C VAL A 94 1.70 -5.16 3.57
N ILE A 95 0.53 -5.19 4.18
CA ILE A 95 -0.60 -4.34 3.78
C ILE A 95 -0.97 -3.47 4.97
N GLU A 96 -0.85 -2.16 4.81
CA GLU A 96 -1.18 -1.19 5.85
C GLU A 96 -2.48 -0.43 5.56
N GLY A 97 -2.94 0.33 6.56
CA GLY A 97 -4.15 1.13 6.47
C GLY A 97 -3.97 2.53 7.05
N MET A 98 -2.77 3.10 7.00
CA MET A 98 -2.48 4.43 7.52
C MET A 98 -1.50 5.23 6.64
N GLU A 99 -1.21 4.78 5.41
CA GLU A 99 -0.21 5.41 4.54
C GLU A 99 -0.52 6.91 4.38
N GLU A 100 -1.80 7.20 4.15
CA GLU A 100 -2.36 8.52 3.86
C GLU A 100 -2.33 9.47 5.06
N LEU A 101 -2.13 8.92 6.26
CA LEU A 101 -2.06 9.63 7.55
C LEU A 101 -0.63 9.71 8.10
N GLY A 102 0.30 8.95 7.53
CA GLY A 102 1.72 8.96 7.87
C GLY A 102 2.24 7.64 8.47
N PRO A 103 3.57 7.46 8.50
CA PRO A 103 4.22 6.15 8.60
C PRO A 103 4.34 5.61 10.04
N LEU A 104 3.65 6.19 11.02
CA LEU A 104 3.91 5.96 12.44
C LEU A 104 3.81 4.48 12.82
N GLN A 105 2.83 3.77 12.28
CA GLN A 105 2.71 2.32 12.51
C GLN A 105 3.79 1.53 11.76
N LEU A 106 4.11 1.91 10.52
CA LEU A 106 5.08 1.20 9.68
C LEU A 106 6.47 1.21 10.30
N GLU A 107 6.91 2.36 10.80
CA GLU A 107 8.19 2.49 11.49
C GLU A 107 8.29 1.52 12.67
N LYS A 108 7.25 1.48 13.51
CA LYS A 108 7.18 0.57 14.65
C LYS A 108 7.22 -0.90 14.22
N LEU A 109 6.43 -1.28 13.21
CA LEU A 109 6.42 -2.66 12.69
C LEU A 109 7.80 -3.06 12.18
N LEU A 110 8.46 -2.18 11.42
CA LEU A 110 9.79 -2.44 10.88
C LEU A 110 10.80 -2.68 12.00
N GLU A 111 10.72 -1.97 13.11
CA GLU A 111 11.57 -2.21 14.29
C GLU A 111 11.29 -3.56 14.94
N GLU A 112 10.00 -3.88 15.19
CA GLU A 112 9.57 -5.10 15.89
C GLU A 112 9.85 -6.37 15.09
N GLU A 113 9.66 -6.31 13.77
CA GLU A 113 9.67 -7.49 12.90
C GLU A 113 10.94 -7.65 12.07
N ASN A 114 11.91 -6.74 12.20
CA ASN A 114 13.16 -6.74 11.41
C ASN A 114 13.88 -8.09 11.47
N GLN A 115 13.99 -8.65 12.68
CA GLN A 115 14.68 -9.92 12.94
C GLN A 115 13.77 -11.15 12.83
N CYS A 116 12.49 -10.94 12.55
CA CYS A 116 11.46 -11.97 12.48
C CYS A 116 10.88 -12.03 11.06
N PHE A 117 9.77 -11.35 10.79
CA PHE A 117 9.12 -11.37 9.47
C PHE A 117 10.05 -10.98 8.31
N PHE A 118 10.92 -10.00 8.52
CA PHE A 118 11.79 -9.43 7.47
C PHE A 118 13.17 -10.09 7.35
N CYS A 119 13.53 -11.00 8.27
CA CYS A 119 14.91 -11.51 8.40
C CYS A 119 15.48 -12.21 7.15
N HIS A 120 14.61 -12.66 6.24
CA HIS A 120 14.99 -13.36 5.00
C HIS A 120 14.48 -12.68 3.75
N VAL A 121 14.03 -11.43 3.83
CA VAL A 121 13.58 -10.64 2.67
C VAL A 121 14.80 -10.19 1.87
N ASN A 122 14.84 -10.57 0.58
CA ASN A 122 15.92 -10.18 -0.33
C ASN A 122 15.57 -8.95 -1.16
N TYR A 123 14.30 -8.79 -1.51
CA TYR A 123 13.82 -7.70 -2.35
C TYR A 123 12.50 -7.16 -1.79
N ILE A 124 12.33 -5.83 -1.88
CA ILE A 124 11.06 -5.16 -1.58
C ILE A 124 10.54 -4.58 -2.89
N VAL A 125 9.27 -4.83 -3.17
CA VAL A 125 8.56 -4.31 -4.35
C VAL A 125 7.38 -3.50 -3.86
N ILE A 126 7.34 -2.24 -4.28
CA ILE A 126 6.24 -1.31 -4.04
C ILE A 126 5.65 -0.95 -5.40
N SER A 127 4.34 -1.07 -5.53
CA SER A 127 3.61 -0.69 -6.75
C SER A 127 2.59 0.37 -6.37
N ASP A 128 3.06 1.57 -6.13
CA ASP A 128 2.27 2.66 -5.56
C ASP A 128 2.61 4.01 -6.20
N ASN A 129 2.77 3.96 -7.51
CA ASN A 129 3.26 5.07 -8.30
C ASN A 129 2.72 4.95 -9.73
N LEU A 130 2.64 6.09 -10.38
CA LEU A 130 2.14 6.18 -11.75
C LEU A 130 3.27 6.19 -12.76
N TRP A 131 2.93 5.83 -13.99
CA TRP A 131 3.85 6.03 -15.10
C TRP A 131 3.94 7.53 -15.42
N LEU A 132 5.16 8.00 -15.72
CA LEU A 132 5.37 9.38 -16.18
C LEU A 132 4.67 9.68 -17.51
N SER A 133 4.38 8.66 -18.32
CA SER A 133 3.72 8.81 -19.61
C SER A 133 2.69 7.72 -19.86
N ASN A 134 1.70 8.03 -20.68
CA ASN A 134 0.71 7.05 -21.15
C ASN A 134 1.22 6.11 -22.27
N LYS A 135 2.51 6.19 -22.64
CA LYS A 135 3.10 5.41 -23.74
C LYS A 135 4.18 4.45 -23.32
N LYS A 136 4.87 4.73 -22.21
CA LYS A 136 6.03 3.96 -21.75
C LYS A 136 5.90 3.65 -20.26
N PRO A 137 6.14 2.40 -19.84
CA PRO A 137 6.24 2.06 -18.43
C PRO A 137 7.41 2.79 -17.79
N ALA A 138 7.29 3.02 -16.49
CA ALA A 138 8.33 3.64 -15.68
C ALA A 138 8.79 2.69 -14.57
N LEU A 139 10.06 2.80 -14.21
CA LEU A 139 10.62 2.23 -12.99
C LEU A 139 11.03 3.40 -12.11
N THR A 140 10.35 3.59 -10.98
CA THR A 140 10.70 4.64 -10.02
C THR A 140 11.82 4.13 -9.11
N TYR A 141 12.87 4.94 -8.96
CA TYR A 141 14.03 4.65 -8.13
C TYR A 141 14.19 5.62 -6.95
N GLY A 142 13.24 6.54 -6.76
CA GLY A 142 13.23 7.47 -5.65
C GLY A 142 11.97 8.32 -5.61
N SER A 143 11.62 8.77 -4.42
CA SER A 143 10.49 9.67 -4.12
C SER A 143 10.99 10.87 -3.34
N GLN A 144 10.26 11.99 -3.43
CA GLN A 144 10.54 13.17 -2.60
C GLN A 144 9.98 12.96 -1.19
N GLY A 145 10.57 13.63 -0.20
CA GLY A 145 9.97 13.73 1.14
C GLY A 145 8.82 14.74 1.17
N ASN A 146 7.95 14.61 2.16
CA ASN A 146 6.85 15.54 2.43
C ASN A 146 6.97 16.12 3.85
N ALA A 147 6.69 17.41 4.00
CA ALA A 147 6.69 18.11 5.29
C ALA A 147 5.43 18.98 5.41
N CYS A 148 4.57 18.68 6.37
CA CYS A 148 3.34 19.41 6.64
C CYS A 148 3.49 20.31 7.86
N PHE A 149 3.07 21.56 7.76
CA PHE A 149 3.15 22.55 8.83
C PHE A 149 1.75 23.14 9.09
N PHE A 150 1.45 23.39 10.36
CA PHE A 150 0.23 24.09 10.77
C PHE A 150 0.64 25.39 11.47
N GLU A 151 0.20 26.52 10.94
CA GLU A 151 0.41 27.83 11.56
C GLU A 151 -0.88 28.30 12.23
N GLU A 152 -0.83 28.49 13.54
CA GLU A 152 -1.93 29.07 14.33
C GLU A 152 -1.52 30.48 14.76
N VAL A 153 -2.24 31.48 14.27
CA VAL A 153 -2.07 32.88 14.68
C VAL A 153 -3.16 33.22 15.70
N LYS A 154 -2.75 33.61 16.90
CA LYS A 154 -3.63 34.01 18.01
C LYS A 154 -3.85 35.51 18.06
#